data_AF-A0A9X3ANM5-F1
#
_entry.id   AF-A0A9X3ANM5-F1
#
_cell.length_a   1.000
_cell.length_b   1.000
_cell.length_c   1.000
_cell.angle_alpha   90.00
_cell.angle_beta   90.00
_cell.angle_gamma   90.00
#
_symmetry.space_group_name_H-M   'P 1'
#
loop_
_entity.id
_entity.type
_entity.pdbx_description
1 polymer ?
#
loop_
_entity_poly.entity_id
_entity_poly.type
_entity_poly.pdbx_seq_one_letter_code
_entity_poly.pdbx_strand_id
1 'polypeptide(L)'
;MNQTALDISERRGKAISNCDHWELATAEQKLALYDLHRFGYRLLFVRHSVKGPMAVICQQDDIAIIYHDGEVDLRPKISLRQPH
;
A
#
# COMPACT_ATOMS: atom_id res chain seq x y z
N MET A 1 19.60 -18.78 34.83
CA MET A 1 20.23 -17.73 33.99
C MET A 1 19.72 -17.88 32.57
N ASN A 2 19.23 -16.77 32.04
CA ASN A 2 18.42 -16.54 30.85
C ASN A 2 18.72 -17.39 29.61
N GLN A 3 17.64 -17.79 28.94
CA GLN A 3 17.49 -17.57 27.50
C GLN A 3 16.00 -17.34 27.25
N THR A 4 15.63 -16.07 27.16
CA THR A 4 14.34 -15.62 26.63
C THR A 4 14.20 -16.22 25.24
N ALA A 5 13.38 -17.27 25.13
CA ALA A 5 12.80 -17.67 23.87
C ALA A 5 12.08 -16.44 23.34
N LEU A 6 12.73 -15.75 22.40
CA LEU A 6 12.09 -14.76 21.57
C LEU A 6 10.91 -15.47 20.96
N ASP A 7 9.74 -15.14 21.48
CA ASP A 7 8.44 -15.42 20.91
C ASP A 7 8.53 -15.03 19.43
N ILE A 8 8.75 -16.04 18.59
CA ILE A 8 8.67 -15.93 17.13
C ILE A 8 7.18 -15.91 16.79
N SER A 9 6.43 -15.06 17.49
CA SER A 9 5.04 -14.74 17.21
C SER A 9 4.95 -14.41 15.73
N GLU A 10 3.93 -14.97 15.09
CA GLU A 10 3.66 -14.82 13.68
C GLU A 10 3.80 -13.36 13.25
N ARG A 11 4.93 -13.03 12.61
CA ARG A 11 5.16 -11.68 12.04
C ARG A 11 4.19 -11.36 10.91
N ARG A 12 3.47 -12.37 10.41
CA ARG A 12 2.30 -12.19 9.56
C ARG A 12 1.13 -11.79 10.45
N GLY A 13 0.99 -10.50 10.69
CA GLY A 13 -0.27 -9.95 11.17
C GLY A 13 -1.41 -10.33 10.22
N LYS A 14 -2.65 -10.29 10.73
CA LYS A 14 -3.88 -10.50 9.96
C LYS A 14 -3.81 -9.73 8.64
N ALA A 15 -4.16 -10.40 7.54
CA ALA A 15 -4.29 -9.73 6.25
C ALA A 15 -5.25 -8.53 6.38
N ILE A 16 -4.74 -7.35 6.06
CA ILE A 16 -5.47 -6.09 6.10
C ILE A 16 -6.38 -6.05 4.87
N SER A 17 -7.65 -5.67 5.05
CA SER A 17 -8.57 -5.57 3.92
C SER A 17 -8.32 -4.30 3.11
N ASN A 18 -8.81 -4.24 1.87
CA ASN A 18 -8.72 -3.02 1.07
C ASN A 18 -9.46 -1.84 1.72
N CYS A 19 -10.56 -2.09 2.45
CA CYS A 19 -11.27 -1.05 3.19
C CYS A 19 -10.39 -0.49 4.31
N ASP A 20 -9.70 -1.35 5.06
CA ASP A 20 -8.78 -0.92 6.09
C ASP A 20 -7.59 -0.14 5.49
N HIS A 21 -7.08 -0.57 4.32
CA HIS A 21 -6.06 0.19 3.60
C HIS A 21 -6.56 1.55 3.11
N TRP A 22 -7.81 1.65 2.69
CA TRP A 22 -8.42 2.93 2.32
C TRP A 22 -8.44 3.89 3.51
N GLU A 23 -8.73 3.42 4.72
CA GLU A 23 -8.69 4.26 5.92
C GLU A 23 -7.29 4.77 6.27
N LEU A 24 -6.23 4.09 5.81
CA LEU A 24 -4.85 4.53 6.00
C LEU A 24 -4.38 5.56 4.95
N ALA A 25 -5.13 5.76 3.88
CA ALA A 25 -4.79 6.74 2.85
C ALA A 25 -5.10 8.18 3.30
N THR A 26 -4.27 9.14 2.91
CA THR A 26 -4.54 10.57 3.11
C THR A 26 -5.72 11.04 2.26
N ALA A 27 -6.25 12.22 2.57
CA ALA A 27 -7.35 12.81 1.79
C ALA A 27 -6.92 13.05 0.32
N GLU A 28 -5.70 13.52 0.13
CA GLU A 28 -5.06 13.77 -1.17
C GLU A 28 -4.92 12.46 -1.96
N GLN A 29 -4.50 11.38 -1.31
CA GLN A 29 -4.43 10.05 -1.93
C GLN A 29 -5.79 9.51 -2.34
N LYS A 30 -6.80 9.66 -1.48
CA LYS A 30 -8.19 9.26 -1.77
C LYS A 30 -8.74 10.02 -2.96
N LEU A 31 -8.48 11.32 -3.05
CA LEU A 31 -8.91 12.18 -4.15
C LEU A 31 -8.23 11.77 -5.47
N ALA A 32 -6.90 11.63 -5.48
CA ALA A 32 -6.16 11.21 -6.67
C ALA A 32 -6.58 9.81 -7.16
N LEU A 33 -6.82 8.87 -6.24
CA LEU A 33 -7.32 7.54 -6.60
C LEU A 33 -8.75 7.61 -7.17
N TYR A 34 -9.61 8.48 -6.65
CA TYR A 34 -10.95 8.67 -7.20
C TYR A 34 -10.89 9.13 -8.66
N ASP A 35 -9.97 10.03 -9.00
CA ASP A 35 -9.75 10.44 -10.39
C ASP A 35 -9.23 9.31 -11.28
N LEU A 36 -8.33 8.48 -10.74
CA LEU A 36 -7.73 7.36 -11.45
C LEU A 36 -8.67 6.15 -11.60
N HIS A 37 -9.72 6.06 -10.79
CA HIS A 37 -10.71 4.99 -10.85
C HIS A 37 -11.39 4.91 -12.23
N ARG A 38 -11.59 6.05 -12.91
CA ARG A 38 -12.17 6.09 -14.27
C ARG A 38 -11.29 5.41 -15.32
N PHE A 39 -9.99 5.27 -15.06
CA PHE A 39 -9.03 4.59 -15.91
C PHE A 39 -8.82 3.12 -15.49
N GLY A 40 -9.54 2.65 -14.45
CA GLY A 40 -9.47 1.27 -13.98
C GLY A 40 -8.39 1.00 -12.94
N TYR A 41 -7.74 2.04 -12.40
CA TYR A 41 -6.85 1.86 -11.26
C TYR A 41 -7.64 1.53 -9.99
N ARG A 42 -7.11 0.60 -9.20
CA ARG A 42 -7.66 0.17 -7.92
C ARG A 42 -6.60 0.11 -6.84
N LEU A 43 -6.99 0.35 -5.59
CA LEU A 43 -6.10 0.22 -4.44
C LEU A 43 -5.68 -1.24 -4.24
N LEU A 44 -4.37 -1.47 -4.12
CA LEU A 44 -3.83 -2.74 -3.64
C LEU A 44 -3.62 -2.67 -2.13
N PHE A 45 -2.84 -1.69 -1.67
CA PHE A 45 -2.58 -1.47 -0.25
C PHE A 45 -1.98 -0.08 -0.02
N VAL A 46 -1.99 0.38 1.24
CA VAL A 46 -1.25 1.55 1.70
C VAL A 46 -0.08 1.10 2.56
N ARG A 47 1.11 1.59 2.27
CA ARG A 47 2.34 1.33 3.02
C ARG A 47 2.83 2.61 3.69
N HIS A 48 3.04 2.57 5.00
CA HIS A 48 3.72 3.65 5.70
C HIS A 48 5.24 3.59 5.49
N SER A 49 5.82 4.72 5.12
CA SER A 49 7.26 4.96 5.02
C SER A 49 7.65 6.14 5.91
N VAL A 50 8.95 6.35 6.08
CA VAL A 50 9.50 7.52 6.81
C VAL A 50 9.02 8.84 6.18
N LYS A 51 8.78 8.85 4.87
CA LYS A 51 8.28 10.02 4.13
C LYS A 51 6.75 10.17 4.13
N GLY A 52 6.03 9.30 4.84
CA GLY A 52 4.56 9.28 4.84
C GLY A 52 3.96 8.02 4.21
N PRO A 53 2.62 7.90 4.21
CA PRO A 53 1.90 6.81 3.57
C PRO A 53 2.06 6.85 2.05
N MET A 54 2.19 5.69 1.43
CA MET A 54 2.24 5.50 -0.01
C MET A 54 1.13 4.53 -0.40
N ALA A 55 0.16 4.99 -1.18
CA ALA A 55 -0.89 4.14 -1.72
C ALA A 55 -0.36 3.47 -3.00
N VAL A 56 -0.31 2.14 -2.99
CA VAL A 56 0.05 1.34 -4.16
C VAL A 56 -1.24 0.94 -4.87
N ILE A 57 -1.34 1.32 -6.13
CA ILE A 57 -2.52 1.11 -6.97
C ILE A 57 -2.12 0.31 -8.21
N CYS A 58 -3.07 -0.37 -8.83
CA CYS A 58 -2.81 -1.02 -10.11
C CYS A 58 -3.96 -0.90 -11.09
N GLN A 59 -3.62 -0.89 -12.38
CA GLN A 59 -4.53 -1.12 -13.50
C GLN A 59 -4.02 -2.36 -14.23
N GLN A 60 -4.74 -3.48 -14.12
CA GLN A 60 -4.26 -4.78 -14.63
C GLN A 60 -2.87 -5.12 -14.07
N ASP A 61 -1.84 -5.14 -14.93
CA ASP A 61 -0.44 -5.41 -14.58
C ASP A 61 0.40 -4.14 -14.39
N ASP A 62 -0.16 -2.96 -14.66
CA ASP A 62 0.52 -1.68 -14.48
C ASP A 62 0.35 -1.18 -13.05
N ILE A 63 1.47 -0.88 -12.39
CA ILE A 63 1.52 -0.47 -10.99
C ILE A 63 1.81 1.02 -10.95
N ALA A 64 1.08 1.75 -10.12
CA ALA A 64 1.37 3.14 -9.83
C ALA A 64 1.40 3.38 -8.31
N ILE A 65 2.01 4.49 -7.89
CA ILE A 65 2.05 4.93 -6.50
C ILE A 65 1.42 6.31 -6.43
N ILE A 66 0.60 6.53 -5.40
CA ILE A 66 0.20 7.87 -4.97
C ILE A 66 0.92 8.18 -3.66
N TYR A 67 1.73 9.23 -3.65
CA TYR A 67 2.42 9.70 -2.46
C TYR A 67 1.47 10.42 -1.50
N HIS A 68 1.92 10.65 -0.27
CA HIS A 68 1.11 11.23 0.81
C HIS A 68 0.44 12.57 0.49
N ASP A 69 1.02 13.35 -0.43
CA ASP A 69 0.57 14.65 -0.91
C ASP A 69 -0.32 14.57 -2.16
N GLY A 70 -0.62 13.36 -2.64
CA GLY A 70 -1.44 13.13 -3.82
C GLY A 70 -0.66 13.10 -5.14
N GLU A 71 0.66 13.29 -5.13
CA GLU A 71 1.47 13.12 -6.35
C GLU A 71 1.42 11.68 -6.85
N VAL A 72 1.20 11.49 -8.15
CA VAL A 72 1.06 10.18 -8.79
C VAL A 72 2.32 9.86 -9.60
N ASP A 73 2.99 8.77 -9.23
CA ASP A 73 4.01 8.12 -10.06
C ASP A 73 3.39 6.91 -10.78
N LEU A 74 3.16 7.04 -12.08
CA LEU A 74 2.59 5.99 -12.93
C LEU A 74 3.61 4.92 -13.35
N ARG A 75 4.91 5.13 -13.11
CA ARG A 75 5.97 4.17 -13.48
C ARG A 75 6.97 4.00 -12.35
N PRO A 76 6.51 3.62 -11.15
CA PRO A 76 7.37 3.44 -10.01
C PRO A 76 8.29 2.24 -10.22
N LYS A 77 9.56 2.39 -9.84
CA LYS A 77 10.55 1.31 -9.88
C LYS A 77 10.39 0.38 -8.67
N ILE A 78 9.26 -0.31 -8.59
CA ILE A 78 8.94 -1.26 -7.51
C ILE A 78 8.60 -2.63 -8.07
N SER A 79 8.85 -3.68 -7.27
CA SER A 79 8.45 -5.05 -7.58
C SER A 79 7.58 -5.58 -6.46
N LEU A 80 6.37 -6.05 -6.80
CA LEU A 80 5.50 -6.73 -5.85
C LEU A 80 6.01 -8.16 -5.64
N ARG A 81 5.96 -8.64 -4.39
CA ARG A 81 6.26 -10.03 -4.09
C ARG A 81 5.14 -10.90 -4.63
N GLN A 82 5.45 -11.82 -5.54
CA GLN A 82 4.48 -12.79 -6.03
C GLN A 82 4.06 -13.74 -4.90
N PRO A 83 2.75 -14.04 -4.74
CA PRO A 83 2.33 -15.13 -3.88
C PRO A 83 2.83 -16.46 -4.47
N HIS A 84 3.44 -17.31 -3.62
CA HIS A 84 3.80 -18.69 -3.94
C HIS A 84 2.61 -19.62 -3.67
#